data_AF-A0A2W0BKR6-F1
#
_entry.id   AF-A0A2W0BKR6-F1
#
_cell.length_a   1.000
_cell.length_b   1.000
_cell.length_c   1.000
_cell.angle_alpha   90.00
_cell.angle_beta   90.00
_cell.angle_gamma   90.00
#
_symmetry.space_group_name_H-M   'P 1'
#
loop_
_entity.id
_entity.type
_entity.pdbx_description
1 polymer ?
#
loop_
_entity_poly.entity_id
_entity_poly.type
_entity_poly.pdbx_seq_one_letter_code
_entity_poly.pdbx_strand_id
1 'polypeptide(L)'
;MSAPDGTFPSLGRSTTYRFGALQTLAQVTLLGQLPENVKPAQVRGAMTAVIRRMNEAPGTFDDDGWLRIGFYGHQPSLAEDYISTGSLYLCAVALLPLGLSPVDPFWNTAATRWTAQRIWSGDTSLVPDHAISDVH
;
A
#
# COMPACT_ATOMS: atom_id res chain seq x y z
N MET A 1 -3.28 -2.38 -6.49
CA MET A 1 -4.62 -1.77 -6.63
C MET A 1 -5.34 -1.91 -5.30
N SER A 2 -5.72 -0.81 -4.64
CA SER A 2 -6.51 -0.82 -3.40
C SER A 2 -7.94 -0.35 -3.67
N ALA A 3 -8.90 -0.95 -2.99
CA ALA A 3 -10.30 -0.56 -2.99
C ALA A 3 -10.52 0.80 -2.28
N PRO A 4 -11.71 1.42 -2.39
CA PRO A 4 -12.03 2.69 -1.74
C PRO A 4 -11.88 2.70 -0.21
N ASP A 5 -11.96 1.53 0.42
CA ASP A 5 -11.90 1.34 1.87
C ASP A 5 -10.54 0.82 2.36
N GLY A 6 -9.53 0.77 1.48
CA GLY A 6 -8.20 0.29 1.82
C GLY A 6 -8.03 -1.23 1.82
N THR A 7 -9.04 -2.00 1.39
CA THR A 7 -8.83 -3.43 1.09
C THR A 7 -8.09 -3.63 -0.23
N PHE A 8 -7.48 -4.80 -0.41
CA PHE A 8 -6.97 -5.26 -1.70
C PHE A 8 -7.08 -6.79 -1.72
N PRO A 9 -7.15 -7.41 -2.92
CA PRO A 9 -7.35 -8.85 -2.99
C PRO A 9 -6.11 -9.59 -2.48
N SER A 10 -6.34 -10.59 -1.62
CA SER A 10 -5.28 -11.50 -1.16
C SER A 10 -4.99 -12.50 -2.26
N LEU A 11 -4.04 -12.18 -3.15
CA LEU A 11 -3.68 -13.00 -4.31
C LEU A 11 -2.25 -13.52 -4.22
N GLY A 12 -2.05 -14.75 -4.67
CA GLY A 12 -0.73 -15.36 -4.78
C GLY A 12 -0.21 -15.94 -3.46
N ARG A 13 1.10 -16.15 -3.42
CA ARG A 13 1.85 -16.64 -2.27
C ARG A 13 2.37 -15.48 -1.44
N SER A 14 2.85 -15.77 -0.24
CA SER A 14 3.46 -14.78 0.66
C SER A 14 2.51 -13.67 1.08
N THR A 15 1.22 -13.99 1.16
CA THR A 15 0.17 -13.04 1.55
C THR A 15 0.35 -12.56 2.99
N THR A 16 0.98 -13.37 3.85
CA THR A 16 1.32 -13.03 5.23
C THR A 16 2.28 -11.83 5.35
N TYR A 17 2.91 -11.38 4.27
CA TYR A 17 3.63 -10.10 4.22
C TYR A 17 2.71 -8.87 4.14
N ARG A 18 1.40 -9.07 4.28
CA ARG A 18 0.38 -8.03 4.45
C ARG A 18 0.45 -6.99 3.33
N PHE A 19 0.72 -5.74 3.69
CA PHE A 19 0.82 -4.61 2.77
C PHE A 19 2.16 -4.54 2.01
N GLY A 20 3.00 -5.58 2.10
CA GLY A 20 4.20 -5.72 1.27
C GLY A 20 3.91 -5.70 -0.24
N ALA A 21 2.68 -6.03 -0.65
CA ALA A 21 2.20 -5.87 -2.03
C ALA A 21 2.27 -4.42 -2.56
N LEU A 22 2.46 -3.42 -1.68
CA LEU A 22 2.61 -2.01 -2.05
C LEU A 22 4.06 -1.63 -2.38
N GLN A 23 5.02 -2.56 -2.34
CA GLN A 23 6.45 -2.30 -2.53
C GLN A 23 6.75 -1.48 -3.79
N THR A 24 6.24 -1.87 -4.96
CA THR A 24 6.51 -1.14 -6.20
C THR A 24 6.00 0.29 -6.15
N LEU A 25 4.78 0.50 -5.65
CA LEU A 25 4.19 1.84 -5.52
C LEU A 25 5.00 2.70 -4.54
N ALA A 26 5.40 2.12 -3.42
CA ALA A 26 6.24 2.76 -2.42
C ALA A 26 7.60 3.18 -3.00
N GLN A 27 8.24 2.28 -3.76
CA GLN A 27 9.53 2.51 -4.41
C GLN A 27 9.46 3.62 -5.45
N VAL A 28 8.51 3.58 -6.39
CA VAL A 28 8.41 4.63 -7.43
C VAL A 28 8.02 5.98 -6.84
N THR A 29 7.30 5.98 -5.71
CA THR A 29 7.02 7.21 -4.95
C THR A 29 8.31 7.79 -4.39
N LEU A 30 9.13 6.97 -3.72
CA LEU A 30 10.43 7.41 -3.18
C LEU A 30 11.37 7.92 -4.28
N LEU A 31 11.36 7.28 -5.46
CA LEU A 31 12.17 7.68 -6.60
C LEU A 31 11.64 8.91 -7.36
N GLY A 32 10.46 9.43 -7.01
CA GLY A 32 9.83 10.54 -7.74
C GLY A 32 9.38 10.15 -9.16
N GLN A 33 9.07 8.87 -9.39
CA GLN A 33 8.72 8.29 -10.69
C GLN A 33 7.24 7.93 -10.82
N LEU A 34 6.36 8.70 -10.15
CA LEU A 34 4.92 8.53 -10.33
C LEU A 34 4.50 9.03 -11.72
N PRO A 35 3.54 8.37 -12.40
CA PRO A 35 2.94 8.90 -13.62
C PRO A 35 2.36 10.31 -13.40
N GLU A 36 2.41 11.17 -14.41
CA GLU A 36 1.99 12.58 -14.30
C GLU A 36 0.54 12.76 -13.79
N ASN A 37 -0.34 11.83 -14.14
CA ASN A 37 -1.75 11.83 -13.73
C ASN A 37 -1.98 11.25 -12.32
N VAL A 38 -0.95 10.73 -11.66
CA VAL A 38 -1.01 10.16 -10.31
C VAL A 38 -0.35 11.13 -9.32
N LYS A 39 -1.18 11.84 -8.55
CA LYS A 39 -0.68 12.82 -7.58
C LYS A 39 -0.09 12.12 -6.34
N PRO A 40 1.04 12.61 -5.77
CA PRO A 40 1.62 12.08 -4.54
C PRO A 40 0.62 11.94 -3.37
N ALA A 41 -0.27 12.92 -3.16
CA ALA A 41 -1.32 12.85 -2.14
C ALA A 41 -2.30 11.69 -2.32
N GLN A 42 -2.57 11.26 -3.57
CA GLN A 42 -3.42 10.10 -3.84
C GLN A 42 -2.72 8.83 -3.38
N VAL A 43 -1.42 8.73 -3.65
CA VAL A 43 -0.61 7.58 -3.24
C VAL A 43 -0.51 7.52 -1.72
N ARG A 44 -0.22 8.66 -1.06
CA ARG A 44 -0.26 8.78 0.42
C ARG A 44 -1.58 8.26 0.96
N GLY A 45 -2.70 8.78 0.48
CA GLY A 45 -4.04 8.38 0.95
C GLY A 45 -4.31 6.88 0.79
N ALA A 46 -4.01 6.33 -0.40
CA ALA A 46 -4.23 4.92 -0.69
C ALA A 46 -3.36 3.99 0.19
N MET A 47 -2.06 4.30 0.31
CA MET A 47 -1.13 3.49 1.09
C MET A 47 -1.45 3.58 2.58
N THR A 48 -1.72 4.78 3.11
CA THR A 48 -2.13 4.98 4.51
C THR A 48 -3.40 4.19 4.83
N ALA A 49 -4.39 4.19 3.93
CA ALA A 49 -5.63 3.44 4.15
C ALA A 49 -5.37 1.93 4.30
N VAL A 50 -4.56 1.35 3.41
CA VAL A 50 -4.21 -0.08 3.47
C VAL A 50 -3.40 -0.39 4.73
N ILE A 51 -2.34 0.38 5.00
CA ILE A 51 -1.43 0.15 6.13
C ILE A 51 -2.20 0.23 7.45
N ARG A 52 -3.00 1.29 7.66
CA ARG A 52 -3.81 1.43 8.89
C ARG A 52 -4.77 0.26 9.02
N ARG A 53 -5.52 -0.05 7.97
CA ARG A 53 -6.51 -1.13 7.99
C ARG A 53 -5.90 -2.47 8.40
N MET A 54 -4.73 -2.83 7.87
CA MET A 54 -4.08 -4.10 8.18
C MET A 54 -3.42 -4.12 9.55
N ASN A 55 -2.83 -3.00 10.00
CA ASN A 55 -2.19 -2.92 11.31
C ASN A 55 -3.18 -2.82 12.47
N GLU A 56 -4.32 -2.16 12.25
CA GLU A 56 -5.36 -1.99 13.27
C GLU A 56 -6.29 -3.20 13.38
N ALA A 57 -6.14 -4.21 12.51
CA ALA A 57 -6.90 -5.44 12.59
C ALA A 57 -6.60 -6.17 13.92
N PRO A 58 -7.63 -6.60 14.69
CA PRO A 58 -7.43 -7.30 15.95
C PRO A 58 -6.50 -8.50 15.84
N GLY A 59 -5.59 -8.64 16.80
CA GLY A 59 -4.62 -9.75 16.84
C GLY A 59 -3.49 -9.64 15.81
N THR A 60 -3.30 -8.48 15.17
CA THR A 60 -2.14 -8.24 14.28
C THR A 60 -0.81 -8.24 15.04
N PHE A 61 -0.80 -7.66 16.23
CA PHE A 61 0.36 -7.65 17.11
C PHE A 61 0.11 -8.59 18.29
N ASP A 62 1.18 -9.20 18.81
CA ASP A 62 1.16 -9.85 20.11
C ASP A 62 1.35 -8.84 21.26
N ASP A 63 1.39 -9.35 22.49
CA ASP A 63 1.46 -8.53 23.70
C ASP A 63 2.82 -7.80 23.84
N ASP A 64 3.84 -8.27 23.12
CA ASP A 64 5.17 -7.69 23.05
C ASP A 64 5.33 -6.72 21.85
N GLY A 65 4.27 -6.57 21.03
CA GLY A 65 4.25 -5.67 19.87
C GLY A 65 4.83 -6.27 18.59
N TRP A 66 5.05 -7.58 18.52
CA TRP A 66 5.51 -8.26 17.30
C TRP A 66 4.35 -8.61 16.38
N LEU A 67 4.60 -8.58 15.07
CA LEU A 67 3.64 -9.06 14.09
C LEU A 67 3.33 -10.55 14.31
N ARG A 68 2.03 -10.88 14.35
CA ARG A 68 1.55 -12.26 14.31
C ARG A 68 1.34 -12.70 12.87
N ILE A 69 1.65 -13.97 12.61
CA ILE A 69 1.51 -14.61 11.30
C ILE A 69 0.05 -14.53 10.82
N GLY A 70 -0.17 -13.96 9.65
CA GLY A 70 -1.49 -13.83 9.02
C GLY A 70 -1.55 -12.69 8.01
N PHE A 71 -2.61 -12.69 7.20
CA PHE A 71 -2.89 -11.59 6.27
C PHE A 71 -3.63 -10.45 6.99
N TYR A 72 -4.68 -10.78 7.76
CA TYR A 72 -5.50 -9.82 8.49
C TYR A 72 -5.77 -10.34 9.91
N GLY A 73 -5.08 -9.78 10.91
CA GLY A 73 -5.03 -10.33 12.26
C GLY A 73 -4.11 -11.56 12.36
N HIS A 74 -4.43 -12.50 13.25
CA HIS A 74 -3.69 -13.74 13.44
C HIS A 74 -4.35 -14.88 12.64
N GLN A 75 -3.70 -15.33 11.56
CA GLN A 75 -4.19 -16.34 10.62
C GLN A 75 -3.05 -17.30 10.23
N PRO A 76 -2.57 -18.14 11.18
CA PRO A 76 -1.36 -18.96 10.97
C PRO A 76 -1.51 -20.00 9.86
N SER A 77 -2.74 -20.44 9.53
CA SER A 77 -3.00 -21.38 8.44
C SER A 77 -2.68 -20.85 7.04
N LEU A 78 -2.42 -19.54 6.91
CA LEU A 78 -1.99 -18.92 5.64
C LEU A 78 -0.48 -18.95 5.44
N ALA A 79 0.28 -19.43 6.42
CA ALA A 79 1.74 -19.47 6.36
C ALA A 79 2.25 -20.57 5.44
N GLU A 80 3.19 -20.22 4.56
CA GLU A 80 4.08 -21.19 3.93
C GLU A 80 5.21 -21.62 4.89
N ASP A 81 5.83 -22.78 4.64
CA ASP A 81 6.83 -23.41 5.53
C ASP A 81 8.06 -22.54 5.89
N TYR A 82 8.33 -21.50 5.09
CA TYR A 82 9.45 -20.57 5.31
C TYR A 82 9.04 -19.28 6.04
N ILE A 83 7.77 -19.13 6.40
CA ILE A 83 7.27 -17.93 7.09
C ILE A 83 7.66 -17.98 8.57
N SER A 84 8.16 -16.85 9.06
CA SER A 84 8.47 -16.62 10.47
C SER A 84 8.02 -15.22 10.85
N THR A 85 7.92 -14.92 12.14
CA THR A 85 7.65 -13.56 12.62
C THR A 85 8.59 -12.53 11.99
N GLY A 86 9.88 -12.86 11.82
CA GLY A 86 10.85 -11.98 11.19
C GLY A 86 10.55 -11.68 9.72
N SER A 87 10.09 -12.66 8.94
CA SER A 87 9.78 -12.43 7.52
C SER A 87 8.55 -11.56 7.29
N LEU A 88 7.62 -11.49 8.27
CA LEU A 88 6.43 -10.63 8.18
C LEU A 88 6.79 -9.15 7.97
N TYR A 89 7.94 -8.72 8.49
CA TYR A 89 8.42 -7.34 8.38
C TYR A 89 8.85 -6.95 6.96
N LEU A 90 8.81 -7.86 5.98
CA LEU A 90 8.87 -7.47 4.57
C LEU A 90 7.75 -6.49 4.22
N CYS A 91 6.63 -6.46 4.95
CA CYS A 91 5.60 -5.44 4.80
C CYS A 91 6.15 -4.00 4.90
N ALA A 92 7.23 -3.77 5.66
CA ALA A 92 7.83 -2.45 5.89
C ALA A 92 8.37 -1.79 4.62
N VAL A 93 8.57 -2.52 3.51
CA VAL A 93 8.88 -1.92 2.21
C VAL A 93 7.80 -0.95 1.72
N ALA A 94 6.56 -1.07 2.20
CA ALA A 94 5.53 -0.07 1.91
C ALA A 94 5.79 1.29 2.59
N LEU A 95 6.72 1.35 3.55
CA LEU A 95 7.09 2.57 4.27
C LEU A 95 8.25 3.32 3.62
N LEU A 96 8.73 2.90 2.44
CA LEU A 96 9.77 3.60 1.68
C LEU A 96 9.52 5.11 1.49
N PRO A 97 8.28 5.60 1.30
CA PRO A 97 8.01 7.04 1.21
C PRO A 97 8.45 7.84 2.45
N LEU A 98 8.65 7.22 3.62
CA LEU A 98 9.22 7.89 4.80
C LEU A 98 10.64 8.44 4.55
N GLY A 99 11.32 7.97 3.51
CA GLY A 99 12.61 8.53 3.06
C GLY A 99 12.50 9.84 2.27
N LEU A 100 11.29 10.29 1.93
CA LEU A 100 11.08 11.57 1.23
C LEU A 100 11.42 12.78 2.11
N SER A 101 11.80 13.88 1.47
CA SER A 101 12.00 15.16 2.15
C SER A 101 10.75 15.59 2.92
N PRO A 102 10.86 16.17 4.13
CA PRO A 102 9.71 16.68 4.88
C PRO A 102 8.87 17.73 4.12
N VAL A 103 9.47 18.43 3.15
CA VAL A 103 8.77 19.42 2.30
C VAL A 103 8.21 18.84 0.99
N ASP A 104 8.35 17.52 0.78
CA ASP A 104 7.87 16.85 -0.42
C ASP A 104 6.34 17.03 -0.61
N PRO A 105 5.83 17.20 -1.85
CA PRO A 105 4.40 17.26 -2.12
C PRO A 105 3.62 16.08 -1.57
N PHE A 106 4.22 14.88 -1.46
CA PHE A 106 3.64 13.72 -0.81
C PHE A 106 3.15 14.04 0.60
N TRP A 107 3.87 14.84 1.38
CA TRP A 107 3.48 15.22 2.74
C TRP A 107 2.65 16.51 2.79
N ASN A 108 2.96 17.47 1.93
CA ASN A 108 2.46 18.85 2.10
C ASN A 108 1.24 19.20 1.23
N THR A 109 0.81 18.32 0.33
CA THR A 109 -0.39 18.56 -0.48
C THR A 109 -1.66 18.03 0.21
N ALA A 110 -2.79 18.69 -0.09
CA ALA A 110 -4.09 18.32 0.45
C ALA A 110 -4.47 16.88 0.09
N ALA A 111 -5.16 16.20 1.00
CA ALA A 111 -5.66 14.84 0.75
C ALA A 111 -6.53 14.80 -0.51
N THR A 112 -6.24 13.85 -1.38
CA THR A 112 -6.93 13.69 -2.68
C THR A 112 -7.42 12.25 -2.79
N ARG A 113 -8.64 12.07 -3.32
CA ARG A 113 -9.20 10.73 -3.58
C ARG A 113 -8.28 9.93 -4.50
N TRP A 114 -7.91 8.72 -4.10
CA TRP A 114 -7.15 7.81 -4.98
C TRP A 114 -8.06 7.18 -6.04
N THR A 115 -7.46 6.52 -7.02
CA THR A 115 -8.11 6.04 -8.24
C THR A 115 -9.40 5.26 -7.96
N ALA A 116 -9.39 4.29 -7.05
CA ALA A 116 -10.58 3.53 -6.72
C ALA A 116 -11.70 4.40 -6.13
N GLN A 117 -11.39 5.30 -5.19
CA GLN A 117 -12.40 6.22 -4.63
C GLN A 117 -12.99 7.13 -5.70
N ARG A 118 -12.18 7.59 -6.66
CA ARG A 118 -12.66 8.40 -7.80
C ARG A 118 -13.63 7.59 -8.66
N ILE A 119 -13.23 6.39 -9.10
CA ILE A 119 -14.04 5.48 -9.91
C ILE A 119 -15.39 5.19 -9.21
N TRP A 120 -15.34 4.74 -7.97
CA TRP A 120 -16.55 4.35 -7.21
C TRP A 120 -17.42 5.55 -6.80
N SER A 121 -16.93 6.79 -6.93
CA SER A 121 -17.73 8.00 -6.74
C SER A 121 -18.43 8.50 -8.01
N GLY A 122 -18.21 7.84 -9.15
CA GLY A 122 -18.75 8.30 -10.44
C GLY A 122 -18.01 9.51 -11.01
N ASP A 123 -16.73 9.71 -10.66
CA ASP A 123 -15.92 10.82 -11.17
C ASP A 123 -15.75 10.71 -12.71
N THR A 124 -16.43 11.58 -13.45
CA THR A 124 -16.41 11.63 -14.92
C THR A 124 -15.17 12.30 -15.51
N SER A 125 -14.25 12.81 -14.66
CA SER A 125 -12.98 13.42 -15.11
C SER A 125 -11.83 12.40 -15.25
N LEU A 126 -12.07 11.13 -14.91
CA LEU A 126 -11.10 10.07 -15.09
C LEU A 126 -10.91 9.76 -16.58
N VAL A 127 -9.65 9.72 -17.00
CA VAL A 127 -9.26 9.28 -18.35
C VAL A 127 -8.78 7.84 -18.33
N PRO A 128 -8.93 7.08 -19.42
CA PRO A 128 -8.35 5.74 -19.54
C PRO A 128 -6.84 5.76 -19.28
N ASP A 129 -6.36 4.72 -18.61
CA ASP A 129 -4.92 4.48 -18.52
C ASP A 129 -4.40 4.02 -19.87
N HIS A 130 -3.22 4.51 -20.25
CA HIS A 130 -2.59 4.23 -21.54
C HIS A 130 -1.21 3.64 -21.30
N ALA A 131 -0.77 2.75 -22.20
CA ALA A 131 0.59 2.25 -22.16
C ALA A 131 1.57 3.43 -22.22
N ILE A 132 2.58 3.41 -21.34
CA ILE A 132 3.71 4.33 -21.44
C ILE A 132 4.36 4.03 -22.79
N SER A 133 4.37 5.03 -23.68
CA SER A 133 5.10 4.94 -24.94
C SER A 133 6.58 5.07 -24.61
N ASP A 134 7.44 4.20 -25.14
CA ASP A 134 8.88 4.38 -24.99
C ASP A 134 9.27 5.74 -25.59
N VAL A 135 9.65 6.68 -24.73
CA VAL A 135 10.28 7.93 -25.16
C VAL A 135 11.78 7.63 -25.24
N HIS A 136 12.25 7.38 -26.45
CA HIS A 136 13.68 7.43 -26.78
C HIS A 136 14.19 8.86 -26.80
#